data_AF-A0A534VJT2-F1
#
_entry.id   AF-A0A534VJT2-F1
#
_cell.length_a   1.000
_cell.length_b   1.000
_cell.length_c   1.000
_cell.angle_alpha   90.00
_cell.angle_beta   90.00
_cell.angle_gamma   90.00
#
_symmetry.space_group_name_H-M   'P 1'
#
loop_
_entity.id
_entity.type
_entity.pdbx_description
1 polymer ?
#
loop_
_entity_poly.entity_id
_entity_poly.type
_entity_poly.pdbx_seq_one_letter_code
_entity_poly.pdbx_strand_id
1 'polypeptide(L)'
;MRIAKALNRLMARNGTVFADHYHARQLRSPTETARALAYVLMNFLHHFPDEAARYAQDVHDPFSSAWHESGTDPPVVPARTSLLSVGWGRSAGKVLLLLVSNKAPAPA
;
A
#
# COMPACT_ATOMS: atom_id res chain seq x y z
N MET A 1 -17.73 15.52 3.76
CA MET A 1 -16.25 15.40 3.70
C MET A 1 -15.70 16.22 2.53
N ARG A 2 -14.56 16.93 2.70
CA ARG A 2 -13.98 17.78 1.64
C ARG A 2 -13.45 16.97 0.45
N ILE A 3 -12.81 15.84 0.73
CA ILE A 3 -12.20 14.96 -0.28
C ILE A 3 -13.27 14.41 -1.23
N ALA A 4 -14.38 13.87 -0.73
CA ALA A 4 -15.47 13.35 -1.56
C ALA A 4 -16.04 14.41 -2.52
N LYS A 5 -16.24 15.65 -2.03
CA LYS A 5 -16.71 16.76 -2.88
C LYS A 5 -15.70 17.13 -3.97
N ALA A 6 -14.40 17.10 -3.65
CA ALA A 6 -13.35 17.37 -4.62
C ALA A 6 -13.28 16.29 -5.70
N LEU A 7 -13.34 15.01 -5.30
CA LEU A 7 -13.35 13.87 -6.23
C LEU A 7 -14.57 13.89 -7.15
N ASN A 8 -15.76 14.12 -6.61
CA ASN A 8 -16.99 14.25 -7.40
C ASN A 8 -16.88 15.35 -8.48
N ARG A 9 -16.37 16.53 -8.12
CA ARG A 9 -16.14 17.60 -9.09
C ARG A 9 -15.11 17.21 -10.16
N LEU A 10 -13.99 16.60 -9.75
CA LEU A 10 -12.94 16.16 -10.68
C LEU A 10 -13.48 15.12 -11.68
N MET A 11 -14.33 14.21 -11.21
CA MET A 11 -14.88 13.11 -11.99
C MET A 11 -16.19 13.48 -12.71
N ALA A 12 -16.68 14.73 -12.58
CA ALA A 12 -18.01 15.16 -13.05
C ALA A 12 -19.16 14.23 -12.58
N ARG A 13 -19.06 13.72 -11.34
CA ARG A 13 -20.05 12.82 -10.71
C ARG A 13 -20.70 13.47 -9.51
N ASN A 14 -21.86 12.94 -9.12
CA ASN A 14 -22.56 13.27 -7.89
C ASN A 14 -22.77 12.01 -7.05
N GLY A 15 -22.94 12.17 -5.73
CA GLY A 15 -23.25 11.07 -4.81
C GLY A 15 -22.14 10.70 -3.83
N THR A 16 -22.30 9.57 -3.16
CA THR A 16 -21.39 9.06 -2.14
C THR A 16 -20.14 8.49 -2.78
N VAL A 17 -18.96 8.93 -2.32
CA VAL A 17 -17.66 8.45 -2.80
C VAL A 17 -17.08 7.39 -1.87
N PHE A 18 -17.28 7.57 -0.56
CA PHE A 18 -16.81 6.64 0.46
C PHE A 18 -17.98 5.83 1.00
N ALA A 19 -17.70 4.60 1.43
CA ALA A 19 -18.62 3.84 2.25
C ALA A 19 -18.81 4.50 3.62
N ASP A 20 -19.89 4.15 4.32
CA ASP A 20 -20.23 4.74 5.62
C ASP A 20 -19.19 4.44 6.71
N HIS A 21 -18.36 3.40 6.52
CA HIS A 21 -17.41 2.92 7.51
C HIS A 21 -16.01 2.73 6.91
N TYR A 22 -15.00 2.97 7.73
CA TYR A 22 -13.60 2.66 7.43
C TYR A 22 -12.95 1.97 8.62
N HIS A 23 -12.00 1.08 8.35
CA HIS A 23 -11.21 0.45 9.40
C HIS A 23 -10.02 1.35 9.78
N ALA A 24 -9.95 1.74 11.05
CA ALA A 24 -8.84 2.52 11.58
C ALA A 24 -8.19 1.78 12.73
N ARG A 25 -6.88 1.53 12.60
CA ARG A 25 -6.06 0.96 13.66
C ARG A 25 -4.78 1.76 13.80
N GLN A 26 -4.48 2.18 15.03
CA GLN A 26 -3.20 2.80 15.33
C GLN A 26 -2.10 1.73 15.40
N LEU A 27 -1.04 1.90 14.61
CA LEU A 27 0.14 1.05 14.65
C LEU A 27 1.07 1.54 15.75
N ARG A 28 1.48 0.67 16.67
CA ARG A 28 2.20 1.05 17.90
C ARG A 28 3.64 0.56 17.93
N SER A 29 4.03 -0.26 16.96
CA SER A 29 5.36 -0.87 16.92
C SER A 29 6.00 -0.84 15.52
N PRO A 30 7.34 -0.94 15.46
CA PRO A 30 8.07 -1.15 14.21
C PRO A 30 7.56 -2.33 13.40
N THR A 31 7.27 -3.46 14.06
CA THR A 31 6.82 -4.68 13.36
C THR A 31 5.41 -4.53 12.81
N GLU A 32 4.49 -3.89 13.53
CA GLU A 32 3.16 -3.57 12.99
C GLU A 32 3.27 -2.64 11.78
N THR A 33 4.15 -1.63 11.85
CA THR A 33 4.37 -0.70 10.73
C THR A 33 4.94 -1.42 9.51
N ALA A 34 5.95 -2.28 9.71
CA ALA A 34 6.53 -3.09 8.63
C ALA A 34 5.51 -4.04 8.00
N ARG A 35 4.64 -4.68 8.80
CA ARG A 35 3.56 -5.53 8.30
C ARG A 35 2.52 -4.74 7.50
N ALA A 36 2.13 -3.56 8.00
CA ALA A 36 1.18 -2.70 7.30
C ALA A 36 1.75 -2.20 5.96
N LEU A 37 3.03 -1.81 5.93
CA LEU A 37 3.72 -1.46 4.69
C LEU A 37 3.74 -2.63 3.71
N ALA A 38 4.15 -3.83 4.16
CA ALA A 38 4.16 -5.01 3.30
C ALA A 38 2.76 -5.34 2.77
N TYR A 39 1.72 -5.23 3.61
CA TYR A 39 0.34 -5.40 3.18
C TYR A 39 -0.04 -4.40 2.07
N VAL A 40 0.17 -3.11 2.29
CA VAL A 40 -0.19 -2.06 1.32
C VAL A 40 0.58 -2.24 0.01
N LEU A 41 1.89 -2.45 0.06
CA LEU A 41 2.74 -2.56 -1.12
C LEU A 41 2.46 -3.85 -1.92
N MET A 42 2.05 -4.92 -1.25
CA MET A 42 1.74 -6.19 -1.92
C MET A 42 0.24 -6.34 -2.25
N ASN A 43 -0.60 -5.39 -1.86
CA ASN A 43 -2.05 -5.47 -2.00
C ASN A 43 -2.47 -5.64 -3.47
N PHE A 44 -1.82 -4.91 -4.37
CA PHE A 44 -2.08 -4.97 -5.80
C PHE A 44 -1.83 -6.37 -6.38
N LEU A 45 -0.70 -6.97 -6.03
CA LEU A 45 -0.35 -8.33 -6.45
C LEU A 45 -1.33 -9.39 -5.92
N HIS A 46 -1.93 -9.14 -4.75
CA HIS A 46 -2.89 -10.05 -4.15
C HIS A 46 -4.29 -9.93 -4.77
N HIS A 47 -4.75 -8.71 -5.02
CA HIS A 47 -6.12 -8.46 -5.48
C HIS A 47 -6.29 -8.41 -7.00
N PHE A 48 -5.25 -8.05 -7.73
CA PHE A 48 -5.30 -7.84 -9.18
C PHE A 48 -4.13 -8.54 -9.90
N PRO A 49 -3.95 -9.86 -9.72
CA PRO A 49 -2.79 -10.58 -10.27
C PRO A 49 -2.67 -10.46 -11.81
N ASP A 50 -3.80 -10.48 -12.53
CA ASP A 50 -3.81 -10.35 -14.00
C ASP A 50 -3.41 -8.95 -14.47
N GLU A 51 -3.82 -7.91 -13.75
CA GLU A 51 -3.42 -6.54 -14.03
C GLU A 51 -1.95 -6.35 -13.70
N ALA A 52 -1.50 -6.87 -12.55
CA ALA A 52 -0.12 -6.80 -12.13
C ALA A 52 0.83 -7.52 -13.12
N ALA A 53 0.38 -8.59 -13.78
CA ALA A 53 1.15 -9.25 -14.83
C ALA A 53 1.48 -8.33 -16.02
N ARG A 54 0.69 -7.28 -16.28
CA ARG A 54 1.00 -6.27 -17.30
C ARG A 54 2.20 -5.42 -16.95
N TYR A 55 2.53 -5.33 -15.67
CA TYR A 55 3.67 -4.61 -15.12
C TYR A 55 4.81 -5.58 -14.75
N ALA A 56 5.02 -6.67 -15.50
CA ALA A 56 6.01 -7.69 -15.16
C ALA A 56 7.46 -7.19 -14.96
N GLN A 57 7.80 -6.01 -15.52
CA GLN A 57 9.11 -5.37 -15.33
C GLN A 57 9.23 -4.66 -13.98
N ASP A 58 8.10 -4.22 -13.40
CA ASP A 58 8.01 -3.62 -12.07
C ASP A 58 6.68 -3.99 -11.41
N VAL A 59 6.74 -4.91 -10.44
CA VAL A 59 5.56 -5.48 -9.78
C VAL A 59 4.87 -4.52 -8.80
N HIS A 60 5.41 -3.30 -8.60
CA HIS A 60 4.78 -2.29 -7.78
C HIS A 60 3.51 -1.75 -8.44
N ASP A 61 2.53 -1.41 -7.60
CA ASP A 61 1.31 -0.74 -8.03
C ASP A 61 1.63 0.66 -8.55
N PRO A 62 1.28 1.01 -9.81
CA PRO A 62 1.48 2.34 -10.39
C PRO A 62 0.82 3.48 -9.61
N PHE A 63 -0.18 3.17 -8.79
CA PHE A 63 -0.88 4.13 -7.96
C PHE A 63 -0.39 4.15 -6.51
N SER A 64 0.69 3.43 -6.20
CA SER A 64 1.30 3.41 -4.86
C SER A 64 2.54 4.29 -4.80
N SER A 65 2.88 4.75 -3.59
CA SER A 65 4.11 5.51 -3.31
C SER A 65 5.42 4.76 -3.61
N ALA A 66 5.36 3.48 -3.96
CA ALA A 66 6.53 2.70 -4.36
C ALA A 66 6.75 2.70 -5.88
N TRP A 67 5.79 3.19 -6.66
CA TRP A 67 5.99 3.41 -8.09
C TRP A 67 7.04 4.50 -8.31
N HIS A 68 8.00 4.22 -9.19
CA HIS A 68 8.99 5.21 -9.60
C HIS A 68 9.03 5.33 -11.12
N GLU A 69 8.56 6.47 -11.63
CA GLU A 69 8.61 6.79 -13.04
C GLU A 69 8.80 8.31 -13.18
N SER A 70 9.85 8.69 -13.92
CA SER A 70 10.27 10.08 -14.04
C SER A 70 9.14 10.95 -14.60
N GLY A 71 8.62 11.86 -13.76
CA GLY A 71 7.57 12.80 -14.11
C GLY A 71 6.13 12.34 -13.80
N THR A 72 5.94 11.08 -13.37
CA THR A 72 4.64 10.52 -12.99
C THR A 72 4.63 9.93 -11.57
N ASP A 73 5.73 10.08 -10.83
CA ASP A 73 5.82 9.68 -9.42
C ASP A 73 4.59 10.16 -8.62
N PRO A 74 3.93 9.29 -7.86
CA PRO A 74 2.79 9.69 -7.06
C PRO A 74 3.19 10.74 -6.02
N PRO A 75 2.34 11.76 -5.78
CA PRO A 75 2.66 12.83 -4.84
C PRO A 75 2.78 12.27 -3.42
N VAL A 76 4.01 12.15 -2.94
CA VAL A 76 4.33 11.60 -1.62
C VAL A 76 4.75 12.71 -0.65
N VAL A 77 4.18 12.68 0.55
CA VAL A 77 4.65 13.49 1.67
C VAL A 77 5.63 12.67 2.51
N PRO A 78 6.73 13.27 3.00
CA PRO A 78 7.64 12.55 3.89
C PRO A 78 6.92 12.03 5.13
N ALA A 79 7.31 10.82 5.55
CA ALA A 79 6.83 10.24 6.79
C ALA A 79 7.19 11.16 7.98
N ARG A 80 6.19 11.47 8.82
CA ARG A 80 6.32 12.39 9.96
C ARG A 80 6.52 11.69 11.31
N THR A 81 6.44 10.37 11.36
CA THR A 81 6.55 9.59 12.59
C THR A 81 7.79 8.73 12.56
N SER A 82 8.48 8.60 13.69
CA SER A 82 9.69 7.77 13.76
C SER A 82 9.44 6.32 13.33
N LEU A 83 8.25 5.77 13.61
CA LEU A 83 7.85 4.43 13.19
C LEU A 83 7.85 4.26 11.68
N LEU A 84 7.26 5.21 10.93
CA LEU A 84 7.16 5.14 9.47
C LEU A 84 8.41 5.69 8.77
N SER A 85 9.15 6.61 9.39
CA SER A 85 10.38 7.16 8.79
C SER A 85 11.56 6.19 8.88
N VAL A 86 11.74 5.53 10.03
CA VAL A 86 12.93 4.69 10.28
C VAL A 86 12.63 3.39 11.03
N GLY A 87 11.64 3.38 11.92
CA GLY A 87 11.38 2.28 12.84
C GLY A 87 11.08 0.98 12.12
N TRP A 88 10.20 1.02 11.13
CA TRP A 88 9.78 -0.14 10.33
C TRP A 88 10.94 -0.92 9.72
N GLY A 89 11.99 -0.22 9.24
CA GLY A 89 13.15 -0.84 8.59
C GLY A 89 13.86 -1.85 9.48
N ARG A 90 13.88 -1.62 10.80
CA ARG A 90 14.46 -2.54 11.79
C ARG A 90 13.74 -3.89 11.86
N SER A 91 12.47 -3.95 11.46
CA SER A 91 11.65 -5.17 11.46
C SER A 91 11.38 -5.71 10.05
N ALA A 92 11.69 -4.95 9.00
CA ALA A 92 11.29 -5.26 7.62
C ALA A 92 11.82 -6.62 7.15
N GLY A 93 13.10 -6.92 7.38
CA GLY A 93 13.70 -8.21 7.00
C GLY A 93 12.99 -9.40 7.65
N LYS A 94 12.70 -9.32 8.95
CA LYS A 94 11.95 -10.37 9.67
C LYS A 94 10.52 -10.54 9.12
N VAL A 95 9.86 -9.45 8.78
CA VAL A 95 8.51 -9.50 8.20
C VAL A 95 8.55 -10.13 6.80
N LEU A 96 9.51 -9.75 5.97
CA LEU A 96 9.66 -10.32 4.63
C LEU A 96 9.94 -11.83 4.69
N LEU A 97 10.86 -12.26 5.57
CA LEU A 97 11.12 -13.67 5.84
C LEU A 97 9.82 -14.43 6.19
N LEU A 98 9.02 -13.90 7.12
CA LEU A 98 7.75 -14.51 7.50
C LEU A 98 6.76 -14.60 6.33
N LEU A 99 6.68 -13.58 5.48
CA LEU A 99 5.78 -13.57 4.33
C LEU A 99 6.21 -14.58 3.26
N VAL A 100 7.52 -14.69 2.99
CA VAL A 100 8.07 -15.68 2.05
C VAL A 100 7.85 -17.09 2.59
N SER A 101 8.12 -17.34 3.88
CA SER A 101 7.90 -18.65 4.50
C SER A 101 6.43 -19.07 4.48
N ASN A 102 5.49 -18.14 4.63
CA ASN A 102 4.05 -18.43 4.57
C ASN A 102 3.51 -18.60 3.15
N LYS A 103 4.28 -18.25 2.12
CA LYS A 103 3.88 -18.40 0.70
C LYS A 103 4.47 -19.66 0.05
N ALA A 104 5.20 -20.50 0.79
CA ALA A 104 5.68 -21.78 0.28
C ALA A 104 4.48 -22.65 -0.13
N PRO A 105 4.49 -23.27 -1.33
CA PRO A 105 3.42 -24.18 -1.72
C PRO A 105 3.38 -25.35 -0.72
N ALA A 106 2.18 -25.79 -0.36
CA ALA A 106 2.00 -27.03 0.39
C ALA A 106 2.73 -28.17 -0.34
N PRO A 107 3.43 -29.08 0.38
CA PRO A 107 4.00 -30.26 -0.27
C PRO A 107 2.88 -31.06 -0.93
N ALA A 108 3.17 -31.52 -2.16
CA ALA A 108 2.26 -32.31 -3.00
C ALA A 108 1.84 -33.63 -2.36
#